data_AF-A0A9D1NIP0-F1
#
_entry.id   AF-A0A9D1NIP0-F1
#
_cell.length_a   1.000
_cell.length_b   1.000
_cell.length_c   1.000
_cell.angle_alpha   90.00
_cell.angle_beta   90.00
_cell.angle_gamma   90.00
#
_symmetry.space_group_name_H-M   'P 1'
#
loop_
_entity.id
_entity.type
_entity.pdbx_description
1 polymer ?
#
loop_
_entity_poly.entity_id
_entity_poly.type
_entity_poly.pdbx_seq_one_letter_code
_entity_poly.pdbx_strand_id
1 'polypeptide(L)'
;MTQLGTKNMGAYLRKMAIDGYIIMVDYTQQKKLAAAISRAESNINQICRRINNTGRFYAEDVAELKERQIEIWSLLKETQKKEL
;
A
#
# COMPACT_ATOMS: atom_id res chain seq x y z
N MET A 1 -23.23 -14.14 -9.89
CA MET A 1 -22.20 -15.19 -10.15
C MET A 1 -20.80 -14.58 -10.26
N THR A 2 -20.59 -13.63 -11.18
CA THR A 2 -19.28 -12.99 -11.44
C THR A 2 -18.73 -12.19 -10.25
N GLN A 3 -19.59 -11.51 -9.49
CA GLN A 3 -19.18 -10.77 -8.28
C GLN A 3 -18.66 -11.66 -7.15
N LEU A 4 -18.99 -12.95 -7.16
CA LEU A 4 -18.53 -13.94 -6.17
C LEU A 4 -17.47 -14.88 -6.75
N GLY A 5 -17.04 -14.68 -8.01
CA GLY A 5 -16.14 -15.58 -8.73
C GLY A 5 -16.68 -17.02 -8.86
N THR A 6 -17.99 -17.23 -8.65
CA THR A 6 -18.59 -18.57 -8.55
C THR A 6 -19.18 -18.99 -9.89
N LYS A 7 -18.78 -20.19 -10.35
CA LYS A 7 -19.31 -20.83 -11.57
C LYS A 7 -20.57 -21.66 -11.31
N ASN A 8 -20.93 -21.91 -10.04
CA ASN A 8 -22.06 -22.74 -9.63
C ASN A 8 -23.11 -21.93 -8.84
N MET A 9 -24.36 -21.95 -9.31
CA MET A 9 -25.49 -21.20 -8.79
C MET A 9 -25.81 -21.54 -7.33
N GLY A 10 -25.66 -22.81 -6.92
CA GLY A 10 -25.92 -23.24 -5.55
C GLY A 10 -24.91 -22.68 -4.55
N ALA A 11 -23.65 -22.49 -4.97
CA ALA A 11 -22.63 -21.85 -4.15
C ALA A 11 -22.92 -20.34 -4.01
N TYR A 12 -23.36 -19.69 -5.08
CA TYR A 12 -23.77 -18.28 -5.07
C TYR A 12 -24.93 -18.03 -4.10
N LEU A 13 -26.01 -18.82 -4.18
CA LEU A 13 -27.18 -18.68 -3.31
C LEU A 13 -26.87 -18.91 -1.83
N ARG A 14 -26.05 -19.92 -1.50
CA ARG A 14 -25.61 -20.15 -0.11
C ARG A 14 -24.77 -18.99 0.42
N LYS A 15 -23.87 -18.45 -0.40
CA LYS A 15 -23.00 -17.34 -0.02
C LYS A 15 -23.80 -16.04 0.18
N MET A 16 -24.78 -15.78 -0.69
CA MET A 16 -25.73 -14.66 -0.55
C MET A 16 -26.63 -14.80 0.69
N ALA A 17 -27.06 -16.02 1.01
CA ALA A 17 -27.90 -16.28 2.19
C ALA A 17 -27.15 -16.12 3.53
N ILE A 18 -25.83 -16.35 3.53
CA ILE A 18 -24.98 -16.23 4.73
C ILE A 18 -24.47 -14.80 4.90
N ASP A 19 -23.90 -14.21 3.84
CA ASP A 19 -23.18 -12.93 3.94
C ASP A 19 -24.10 -11.70 3.77
N GLY A 20 -25.32 -11.86 3.24
CA GLY A 20 -26.23 -10.75 2.96
C GLY A 20 -25.76 -9.88 1.77
N TYR A 21 -25.73 -8.55 1.92
CA TYR A 21 -25.24 -7.63 0.88
C TYR A 21 -23.71 -7.70 0.78
N ILE A 22 -23.20 -8.31 -0.29
CA ILE A 22 -21.77 -8.46 -0.52
C ILE A 22 -21.26 -7.25 -1.31
N ILE A 23 -20.65 -6.29 -0.60
CA ILE A 23 -19.93 -5.17 -1.22
C ILE A 23 -18.51 -5.65 -1.52
N MET A 24 -18.20 -5.91 -2.79
CA MET A 24 -16.82 -6.04 -3.22
C MET A 24 -16.18 -4.65 -3.25
N VAL A 25 -15.49 -4.30 -2.16
CA VAL A 25 -14.64 -3.11 -2.11
C VAL A 25 -13.35 -3.43 -2.87
N ASP A 26 -13.05 -2.64 -3.90
CA ASP A 26 -11.81 -2.77 -4.66
C ASP A 26 -10.64 -2.18 -3.86
N TYR A 27 -9.81 -3.05 -3.28
CA TYR A 27 -8.62 -2.68 -2.50
C TYR A 27 -7.37 -2.45 -3.36
N THR A 28 -7.48 -2.39 -4.69
CA THR A 28 -6.31 -2.23 -5.58
C THR A 28 -5.50 -0.97 -5.28
N GLN A 29 -6.16 0.14 -4.94
CA GLN A 29 -5.47 1.40 -4.60
C GLN A 29 -4.77 1.32 -3.24
N GLN A 30 -5.39 0.72 -2.23
CA GLN A 30 -4.76 0.49 -0.93
C GLN A 30 -3.53 -0.42 -1.02
N LYS A 31 -3.56 -1.44 -1.88
CA LYS A 31 -2.38 -2.30 -2.14
C LYS A 31 -1.24 -1.53 -2.80
N LYS A 32 -1.52 -0.61 -3.73
CA LYS A 32 -0.50 0.25 -4.35
C LYS A 32 0.13 1.19 -3.33
N LEU A 33 -0.68 1.75 -2.43
CA LEU A 33 -0.20 2.62 -1.37
C LEU A 33 0.67 1.85 -0.36
N ALA A 34 0.22 0.68 0.09
CA ALA A 34 1.00 -0.18 0.98
C ALA A 34 2.36 -0.56 0.38
N ALA A 35 2.41 -0.84 -0.93
CA ALA A 35 3.67 -1.11 -1.62
C ALA A 35 4.62 0.09 -1.67
N ALA A 36 4.09 1.32 -1.79
CA ALA A 36 4.90 2.53 -1.75
C ALA A 36 5.47 2.78 -0.34
N ILE A 37 4.65 2.57 0.70
CA ILE A 37 5.08 2.70 2.10
C ILE A 37 6.17 1.68 2.44
N SER A 38 5.98 0.41 2.06
CA SER A 38 6.97 -0.64 2.34
C SER A 38 8.34 -0.37 1.68
N ARG A 39 8.37 0.27 0.51
CA ARG A 39 9.63 0.73 -0.12
C ARG A 39 10.31 1.83 0.70
N ALA A 40 9.53 2.76 1.27
CA ALA A 40 10.03 3.80 2.16
C ALA A 40 10.68 3.21 3.41
N GLU A 41 9.98 2.28 4.07
CA GLU A 41 10.43 1.60 5.28
C GLU A 41 11.75 0.86 5.04
N SER A 42 11.87 0.16 3.91
CA SER A 42 13.10 -0.56 3.54
C SER A 42 14.29 0.39 3.36
N ASN A 43 14.10 1.55 2.73
CA ASN A 43 15.17 2.53 2.53
C ASN A 43 15.60 3.19 3.86
N ILE A 44 14.65 3.54 4.72
CA ILE A 44 14.93 4.03 6.07
C ILE A 44 15.75 2.99 6.85
N ASN A 45 15.36 1.71 6.77
CA ASN A 45 16.08 0.62 7.43
C ASN A 45 17.52 0.44 6.90
N GLN A 46 17.74 0.61 5.60
CA GLN A 46 19.09 0.58 5.04
C GLN A 46 19.96 1.69 5.63
N ILE A 47 19.41 2.89 5.77
CA ILE A 47 20.15 4.04 6.32
C ILE A 47 20.41 3.85 7.81
N CYS A 48 19.43 3.35 8.59
CA CYS A 48 19.65 2.98 9.99
C CYS A 48 20.76 1.94 10.15
N ARG A 49 20.77 0.89 9.31
CA ARG A 49 21.85 -0.12 9.33
C ARG A 49 23.20 0.48 8.96
N ARG A 50 23.23 1.39 7.97
CA ARG A 50 24.47 2.07 7.56
C ARG A 50 25.01 2.97 8.67
N ILE A 51 24.15 3.75 9.32
CA ILE A 51 24.53 4.58 10.48
C ILE A 51 25.09 3.71 11.60
N ASN A 52 24.40 2.62 11.93
CA ASN A 52 24.84 1.70 12.99
C ASN A 52 26.20 1.05 12.68
N ASN A 53 26.50 0.79 11.42
CA ASN A 53 27.77 0.15 11.01
C ASN A 53 28.93 1.15 10.88
N THR A 54 28.68 2.37 10.42
CA THR A 54 29.75 3.34 10.08
C THR A 54 29.95 4.43 11.13
N GLY A 55 28.99 4.63 12.05
CA GLY A 55 29.05 5.67 13.09
C GLY A 55 29.09 7.11 12.56
N ARG A 56 28.96 7.29 11.24
CA ARG A 56 28.99 8.56 10.52
C ARG A 56 27.72 8.70 9.69
N PHE A 57 27.24 9.93 9.61
CA PHE A 57 26.02 10.32 8.93
C PHE A 57 26.38 11.35 7.86
N TYR A 58 26.10 11.03 6.59
CA TYR A 58 26.33 11.96 5.49
C TYR A 58 25.06 12.75 5.23
N ALA A 59 25.20 14.06 5.01
CA ALA A 59 24.08 14.93 4.70
C ALA A 59 23.38 14.52 3.40
N GLU A 60 24.10 13.91 2.45
CA GLU A 60 23.51 13.34 1.23
C GLU A 60 22.49 12.24 1.53
N ASP A 61 22.75 11.31 2.45
CA ASP A 61 21.82 10.20 2.77
C ASP A 61 20.48 10.74 3.33
N VAL A 62 20.52 11.88 4.02
CA VAL A 62 19.34 12.57 4.55
C VAL A 62 18.58 13.30 3.47
N ALA A 63 19.30 13.94 2.56
CA ALA A 63 18.72 14.65 1.45
C ALA A 63 17.95 13.68 0.55
N GLU A 64 18.55 12.52 0.23
CA GLU A 64 17.90 11.46 -0.54
C GLU A 64 16.65 10.91 0.18
N LEU A 65 16.72 10.71 1.51
CA LEU A 65 15.57 10.30 2.32
C LEU A 65 14.41 11.29 2.26
N LYS A 66 14.73 12.59 2.42
CA LYS A 66 13.73 13.66 2.38
C LYS A 66 13.08 13.75 1.00
N GLU A 67 13.86 13.63 -0.06
CA GLU A 67 13.37 13.68 -1.44
C GLU A 67 12.38 12.52 -1.71
N ARG A 68 12.75 11.29 -1.36
CA ARG A 68 11.84 10.14 -1.52
C ARG A 68 10.63 10.17 -0.59
N GLN A 69 10.75 10.77 0.59
CA GLN A 69 9.60 11.00 1.46
C GLN A 69 8.61 11.97 0.81
N ILE A 70 9.08 13.01 0.13
CA ILE A 70 8.25 13.96 -0.62
C ILE A 70 7.53 13.26 -1.78
N GLU A 71 8.21 12.37 -2.51
CA GLU A 71 7.60 11.55 -3.57
C GLU A 71 6.47 10.66 -3.05
N ILE A 72 6.66 10.00 -1.90
CA ILE A 72 5.59 9.19 -1.30
C ILE A 72 4.42 10.08 -0.88
N TRP A 73 4.72 11.28 -0.35
CA TRP A 73 3.69 12.19 0.12
C TRP A 73 2.85 12.76 -1.03
N SER A 74 3.47 13.05 -2.17
CA SER A 74 2.76 13.49 -3.38
C SER A 74 1.87 12.37 -3.93
N LEU A 75 2.37 11.13 -3.96
CA LEU A 75 1.63 9.97 -4.43
C LEU A 75 0.38 9.69 -3.57
N LEU A 76 0.51 9.85 -2.26
CA LEU A 76 -0.62 9.69 -1.34
C LEU A 76 -1.64 10.83 -1.51
N LYS A 77 -1.20 12.08 -1.66
CA LYS A 77 -2.10 13.21 -1.97
C LYS A 77 -2.86 13.00 -3.28
N GLU A 78 -2.19 12.49 -4.32
CA GLU A 78 -2.82 12.18 -5.60
C GLU A 78 -3.86 11.06 -5.45
N THR A 79 -3.55 10.04 -4.64
CA THR A 79 -4.47 8.92 -4.38
C THR A 79 -5.70 9.37 -3.59
N GLN A 80 -5.52 10.17 -2.52
CA GLN A 80 -6.63 10.75 -1.75
C GLN A 80 -7.52 11.64 -2.62
N LYS A 81 -6.93 12.45 -3.52
CA LYS A 81 -7.70 13.31 -4.42
C LYS A 81 -8.50 12.53 -5.47
N LYS A 82 -8.12 11.29 -5.79
CA LYS A 82 -8.86 10.41 -6.71
C LYS A 82 -10.01 9.65 -6.03
N GLU A 83 -9.99 9.54 -4.70
CA GLU A 83 -11.04 8.88 -3.91
C GLU A 83 -12.11 9.86 -3.38
N LEU A 84 -11.89 11.18 -3.50
CA LEU A 84 -12.85 12.27 -3.25
C LEU A 84 -13.54 12.70 -4.54
#